data_AF-A0A841L995-F1
#
_entry.id   AF-A0A841L995-F1
#
_cell.length_a   1.000
_cell.length_b   1.000
_cell.length_c   1.000
_cell.angle_alpha   90.00
_cell.angle_beta   90.00
_cell.angle_gamma   90.00
#
_symmetry.space_group_name_H-M   'P 1'
#
loop_
_entity.id
_entity.type
_entity.pdbx_description
1 polymer ?
#
loop_
_entity_poly.entity_id
_entity_poly.type
_entity_poly.pdbx_seq_one_letter_code
_entity_poly.pdbx_strand_id
1 'polypeptide(L)'
;MAWCEANGIDYVFGLPGNLMLHADPVIVTQGDACATDRKERKLVELRRSAETRYGAKSWGTDKRRVVARIEASTLGLDIRLVVTSLKNGSAEHIYDTLYCARGQAENLIKLHKAQLKSDRT
;
A
#
# COMPACT_ATOMS: atom_id res chain seq x y z
N MET A 1 15.17 0.37 -4.59
CA MET A 1 14.93 -1.10 -4.66
C MET A 1 16.18 -1.83 -5.12
N ALA A 2 16.82 -1.44 -6.23
CA ALA A 2 18.05 -2.06 -6.72
C ALA A 2 19.16 -2.23 -5.66
N TRP A 3 19.40 -1.23 -4.81
CA TRP A 3 20.38 -1.36 -3.71
C TRP A 3 19.99 -2.46 -2.71
N CYS A 4 18.72 -2.52 -2.29
CA CYS A 4 18.25 -3.57 -1.39
C CYS A 4 18.45 -4.96 -2.03
N GLU A 5 18.11 -5.09 -3.31
CA GLU A 5 18.28 -6.33 -4.07
C GLU A 5 19.75 -6.76 -4.19
N ALA A 6 20.65 -5.82 -4.51
CA ALA A 6 22.09 -6.07 -4.58
C ALA A 6 22.69 -6.50 -3.23
N ASN A 7 22.02 -6.17 -2.11
CA ASN A 7 22.47 -6.50 -0.76
C ASN A 7 21.64 -7.61 -0.09
N GLY A 8 20.71 -8.25 -0.83
CA GLY A 8 19.86 -9.30 -0.28
C GLY A 8 18.91 -8.84 0.84
N ILE A 9 18.50 -7.57 0.83
CA ILE A 9 17.61 -6.97 1.82
C ILE A 9 16.19 -6.95 1.28
N ASP A 10 15.27 -7.54 2.03
CA ASP A 10 13.84 -7.47 1.74
C ASP A 10 13.22 -6.11 2.10
N TYR A 11 12.18 -5.72 1.37
CA TYR A 11 11.56 -4.41 1.54
C TYR A 11 10.03 -4.41 1.33
N VAL A 12 9.38 -3.42 1.93
CA VAL A 12 8.00 -3.01 1.66
C VAL A 12 7.97 -1.48 1.57
N PHE A 13 7.65 -0.93 0.40
CA PHE A 13 7.61 0.51 0.18
C PHE A 13 6.24 0.97 -0.29
N GLY A 14 5.85 2.19 0.10
CA GLY A 14 4.65 2.81 -0.44
C GLY A 14 4.87 3.20 -1.90
N LEU A 15 3.86 3.02 -2.74
CA LEU A 15 3.90 3.31 -4.16
C LEU A 15 2.78 4.31 -4.56
N PRO A 16 2.90 5.59 -4.16
CA PRO A 16 1.87 6.59 -4.46
C PRO A 16 1.86 7.00 -5.94
N GLY A 17 0.69 7.41 -6.44
CA GLY A 17 0.57 8.16 -7.70
C GLY A 17 0.76 7.36 -9.00
N ASN A 18 0.53 6.04 -8.98
CA ASN A 18 0.75 5.21 -10.17
C ASN A 18 -0.55 4.99 -10.97
N LEU A 19 -0.79 5.85 -11.97
CA LEU A 19 -1.99 5.80 -12.82
C LEU A 19 -2.18 4.44 -13.52
N MET A 20 -1.09 3.78 -13.93
CA MET A 20 -1.16 2.48 -14.59
C MET A 20 -1.67 1.38 -13.67
N LEU A 21 -1.29 1.43 -12.38
CA LEU A 21 -1.78 0.51 -11.37
C LEU A 21 -3.22 0.81 -10.94
N HIS A 22 -3.63 2.08 -10.95
CA HIS A 22 -5.05 2.43 -10.76
C HIS A 22 -5.94 1.96 -11.93
N ALA A 23 -5.35 1.74 -13.10
CA ALA A 23 -6.02 1.15 -14.26
C ALA A 23 -5.74 -0.37 -14.41
N ASP A 24 -5.04 -1.00 -13.47
CA ASP A 24 -4.74 -2.44 -13.54
C ASP A 24 -6.05 -3.24 -13.43
N PRO A 25 -6.35 -4.14 -14.37
CA PRO A 25 -7.62 -4.87 -14.39
C PRO A 25 -7.91 -5.65 -13.10
N VAL A 26 -6.89 -6.19 -12.43
CA VAL A 26 -7.06 -6.95 -11.18
C VAL A 26 -7.48 -6.00 -10.06
N ILE A 27 -6.82 -4.85 -9.96
CA ILE A 27 -7.10 -3.85 -8.94
C ILE A 27 -8.47 -3.20 -9.18
N VAL A 28 -8.79 -2.84 -10.42
CA VAL A 28 -10.08 -2.24 -10.80
C VAL A 28 -11.22 -3.21 -10.50
N THR A 29 -11.12 -4.46 -10.93
CA THR A 29 -12.17 -5.47 -10.70
C THR A 29 -12.41 -5.70 -9.20
N GLN A 30 -11.35 -5.77 -8.39
CA GLN A 30 -11.50 -5.86 -6.93
C GLN A 30 -12.05 -4.57 -6.31
N GLY A 31 -11.71 -3.41 -6.86
CA GLY A 31 -12.27 -2.11 -6.49
C GLY A 31 -13.79 -2.08 -6.66
N ASP A 32 -14.25 -2.41 -7.86
CA ASP A 32 -15.68 -2.43 -8.22
C ASP A 32 -16.45 -3.46 -7.38
N ALA A 33 -15.89 -4.66 -7.21
CA ALA A 33 -16.48 -5.69 -6.36
C ALA A 33 -16.58 -5.24 -4.89
N CYS A 34 -15.54 -4.58 -4.35
CA CYS A 34 -15.54 -4.05 -2.99
C CYS A 34 -16.60 -2.95 -2.82
N ALA A 35 -16.69 -2.02 -3.78
CA ALA A 35 -17.68 -0.94 -3.75
C ALA A 35 -19.12 -1.47 -3.85
N THR A 36 -19.34 -2.47 -4.69
CA THR A 36 -20.64 -3.12 -4.87
C THR A 36 -21.05 -3.87 -3.60
N ASP A 37 -20.19 -4.74 -3.08
CA ASP A 37 -20.44 -5.53 -1.87
C ASP A 37 -20.73 -4.64 -0.65
N ARG A 38 -19.95 -3.56 -0.48
CA ARG A 38 -20.19 -2.56 0.57
C ARG A 38 -21.61 -1.97 0.46
N LYS A 39 -22.05 -1.62 -0.75
CA LYS A 39 -23.35 -0.99 -0.98
C LYS A 39 -24.50 -1.97 -0.75
N GLU A 40 -24.41 -3.18 -1.29
CA GLU A 40 -25.42 -4.24 -1.12
C GLU A 40 -25.62 -4.60 0.34
N ARG A 41 -24.52 -4.70 1.10
CA ARG A 41 -24.53 -5.00 2.53
C ARG A 41 -24.78 -3.78 3.43
N LYS A 42 -24.94 -2.59 2.86
CA LYS A 42 -25.17 -1.31 3.56
C LYS A 42 -24.12 -1.01 4.64
N LEU A 43 -22.86 -1.32 4.36
CA LEU A 43 -21.74 -1.06 5.27
C LEU A 43 -21.24 0.39 5.13
N VAL A 44 -20.77 0.96 6.24
CA VAL A 44 -20.11 2.29 6.24
C VAL A 44 -18.79 2.23 5.47
N GLU A 45 -18.02 1.17 5.70
CA GLU A 45 -16.76 0.87 5.00
C GLU A 45 -16.59 -0.63 4.80
N LEU A 46 -15.81 -1.00 3.78
CA LEU A 46 -15.37 -2.36 3.52
C LEU A 46 -13.95 -2.31 2.94
N ARG A 47 -13.07 -3.15 3.48
CA ARG A 47 -11.69 -3.31 2.99
C ARG A 47 -11.51 -4.66 2.31
N ARG A 48 -10.75 -4.65 1.22
CA ARG A 48 -10.22 -5.82 0.53
C ARG A 48 -8.77 -5.56 0.12
N SER A 49 -8.07 -6.63 -0.24
CA SER A 49 -6.73 -6.54 -0.79
C SER A 49 -6.67 -7.17 -2.17
N ALA A 50 -5.85 -6.62 -3.05
CA ALA A 50 -5.50 -7.22 -4.33
C ALA A 50 -3.99 -7.27 -4.50
N GLU A 51 -3.53 -8.10 -5.44
CA GLU A 51 -2.13 -8.23 -5.78
C GLU A 51 -1.95 -8.27 -7.29
N THR A 52 -0.92 -7.59 -7.77
CA THR A 52 -0.47 -7.62 -9.17
C THR A 52 1.06 -7.57 -9.23
N ARG A 53 1.62 -7.64 -10.44
CA ARG A 53 3.05 -7.46 -10.69
C ARG A 53 3.30 -6.27 -11.59
N TYR A 54 4.18 -5.38 -11.15
CA TYR A 54 4.49 -4.16 -11.86
C TYR A 54 5.99 -3.91 -11.94
N GLY A 55 6.44 -3.43 -13.09
CA GLY A 55 7.81 -3.00 -13.34
C GLY A 55 7.79 -1.62 -13.98
N ALA A 56 8.21 -0.60 -13.24
CA ALA A 56 8.48 0.69 -13.85
C ALA A 56 9.69 0.57 -14.78
N LYS A 57 9.74 1.35 -15.86
CA LYS A 57 10.87 1.37 -16.80
C LYS A 57 12.22 1.59 -16.10
N SER A 58 12.24 2.37 -15.02
CA SER A 58 13.43 2.67 -14.22
C SER A 58 13.89 1.54 -13.30
N TRP A 59 13.13 0.45 -13.17
CA TRP A 59 13.45 -0.64 -12.24
C TRP A 59 14.13 -1.86 -12.90
N GLY A 60 14.50 -1.72 -14.18
CA GLY A 60 15.04 -2.80 -15.00
C GLY A 60 13.96 -3.75 -15.51
N THR A 61 14.36 -4.98 -15.83
CA THR A 61 13.51 -5.97 -16.51
C THR A 61 12.49 -6.62 -15.57
N ASP A 62 12.79 -6.71 -14.27
CA ASP A 62 12.01 -7.52 -13.34
C ASP A 62 10.78 -6.79 -12.79
N LYS A 63 9.62 -7.42 -12.98
CA LYS A 63 8.36 -7.00 -12.34
C LYS A 63 8.35 -7.42 -10.87
N ARG A 64 8.06 -6.47 -10.00
CA ARG A 64 7.96 -6.66 -8.56
C ARG A 64 6.52 -6.86 -8.14
N ARG A 65 6.34 -7.50 -6.98
CA ARG A 65 5.04 -7.71 -6.38
C ARG A 65 4.50 -6.39 -5.88
N VAL A 66 3.25 -6.08 -6.25
CA VAL A 66 2.52 -4.91 -5.79
C VAL A 66 1.24 -5.37 -5.11
N VAL A 67 1.04 -4.88 -3.90
CA VAL A 67 -0.14 -5.11 -3.08
C VAL A 67 -0.97 -3.84 -3.07
N ALA A 68 -2.27 -3.98 -3.30
CA ALA A 68 -3.24 -2.91 -3.22
C ALA A 68 -4.15 -3.12 -2.00
N ARG A 69 -4.20 -2.14 -1.10
CA ARG A 69 -5.28 -2.02 -0.12
C ARG A 69 -6.40 -1.22 -0.76
N ILE A 70 -7.59 -1.80 -0.80
CA ILE A 70 -8.78 -1.25 -1.44
C ILE A 70 -9.82 -1.03 -0.34
N GLU A 71 -10.16 0.22 -0.08
CA GLU A 71 -11.17 0.60 0.89
C GLU A 71 -12.33 1.29 0.16
N ALA A 72 -13.51 0.68 0.20
CA ALA A 72 -14.72 1.35 -0.22
C ALA A 72 -15.41 1.92 1.02
N SER A 73 -15.80 3.19 0.97
CA SER A 73 -16.57 3.85 2.03
C SER A 73 -17.77 4.61 1.45
N THR A 74 -18.57 5.23 2.31
CA THR A 74 -19.61 6.18 1.89
C THR A 74 -19.04 7.43 1.20
N LEU A 75 -17.74 7.69 1.31
CA LEU A 75 -17.06 8.85 0.70
C LEU A 75 -16.41 8.51 -0.65
N GLY A 76 -16.39 7.23 -1.04
CA GLY A 76 -15.78 6.77 -2.29
C GLY A 76 -14.78 5.63 -2.08
N LEU A 77 -13.97 5.38 -3.10
CA LEU A 77 -12.99 4.30 -3.15
C LEU A 77 -11.57 4.85 -2.93
N ASP A 78 -10.87 4.36 -1.90
CA ASP A 78 -9.48 4.70 -1.57
C ASP A 78 -8.59 3.48 -1.82
N ILE A 79 -7.72 3.57 -2.83
CA ILE A 79 -6.77 2.51 -3.19
C ILE A 79 -5.36 2.97 -2.85
N ARG A 80 -4.66 2.19 -2.02
CA ARG A 80 -3.26 2.43 -1.66
C ARG A 80 -2.39 1.28 -2.08
N LEU A 81 -1.25 1.60 -2.67
CA LEU A 81 -0.35 0.63 -3.27
C LEU A 81 0.94 0.55 -2.48
N VAL A 82 1.44 -0.67 -2.31
CA VAL A 82 2.77 -0.95 -1.77
C VAL A 82 3.50 -1.92 -2.69
N VAL A 83 4.81 -1.73 -2.86
CA VAL A 83 5.69 -2.63 -3.60
C VAL A 83 6.57 -3.40 -2.61
N THR A 84 6.77 -4.69 -2.85
CA THR A 84 7.56 -5.53 -1.95
C THR A 84 8.38 -6.58 -2.70
N SER A 85 9.53 -6.96 -2.14
CA SER A 85 10.31 -8.13 -2.55
C SER A 85 9.83 -9.43 -1.90
N LEU A 86 9.01 -9.34 -0.84
CA LEU A 86 8.55 -10.49 -0.06
C LEU A 86 7.67 -11.39 -0.94
N LYS A 87 8.12 -12.63 -1.11
CA LYS A 87 7.45 -13.66 -1.92
C LYS A 87 6.25 -14.29 -1.21
N ASN A 88 6.24 -14.24 0.11
CA ASN A 88 5.25 -14.91 0.96
C ASN A 88 4.39 -13.88 1.71
N GLY A 89 3.32 -14.37 2.34
CA GLY A 89 2.37 -13.56 3.12
C GLY A 89 1.23 -13.01 2.27
N SER A 90 0.02 -12.96 2.84
CA SER A 90 -1.16 -12.42 2.15
C SER A 90 -0.98 -10.94 1.85
N ALA A 91 -1.64 -10.45 0.80
CA ALA A 91 -1.66 -9.03 0.45
C ALA A 91 -2.13 -8.17 1.64
N GLU A 92 -3.15 -8.63 2.36
CA GLU A 92 -3.62 -8.02 3.61
C GLU A 92 -2.51 -7.91 4.66
N HIS A 93 -1.80 -9.00 4.97
CA HIS A 93 -0.74 -8.98 5.97
C HIS A 93 0.43 -8.05 5.59
N ILE A 94 0.82 -8.03 4.31
CA ILE A 94 1.85 -7.14 3.80
C ILE A 94 1.49 -5.68 4.05
N TYR A 95 0.23 -5.30 3.82
CA TYR A 95 -0.21 -3.93 4.00
C TYR A 95 -0.47 -3.61 5.49
N ASP A 96 -1.38 -4.34 6.13
CA ASP A 96 -1.92 -3.99 7.44
C ASP A 96 -0.93 -4.27 8.58
N THR A 97 -0.10 -5.31 8.46
CA THR A 97 0.87 -5.65 9.51
C THR A 97 2.24 -5.08 9.22
N LEU A 98 2.82 -5.37 8.05
CA LEU A 98 4.22 -5.00 7.79
C LEU A 98 4.36 -3.53 7.38
N TYR A 99 3.58 -3.06 6.41
CA TYR A 99 3.71 -1.68 5.93
C TYR A 99 3.21 -0.67 6.96
N CYS A 100 2.04 -0.92 7.58
CA CYS A 100 1.45 0.00 8.55
C CYS A 100 2.23 0.08 9.88
N ALA A 101 3.03 -0.94 10.26
CA ALA A 101 3.87 -0.88 11.46
C ALA A 101 4.85 0.31 11.45
N ARG A 102 5.27 0.79 10.28
CA ARG A 102 6.12 1.99 10.15
C ARG A 102 5.48 3.25 10.74
N GLY A 103 4.15 3.31 10.83
CA GLY A 103 3.43 4.49 11.32
C GLY A 103 3.81 4.89 12.74
N GLN A 104 4.23 3.94 13.59
CA GLN A 104 4.60 4.25 14.97
C GLN A 104 5.88 5.09 15.07
N ALA A 105 6.86 4.85 14.19
CA ALA A 105 8.07 5.67 14.15
C ALA A 105 7.75 7.13 13.82
N GLU A 106 6.85 7.37 12.86
CA GLU A 106 6.37 8.71 12.53
C GLU A 106 5.62 9.36 13.71
N ASN A 107 4.78 8.60 14.42
CA ASN A 107 4.10 9.10 15.62
C ASN A 107 5.10 9.51 16.72
N LEU A 108 6.17 8.73 16.92
CA LEU A 108 7.23 9.07 17.88
C LEU A 108 8.00 10.33 17.47
N ILE A 109 8.31 10.49 16.18
CA ILE A 109 8.93 11.72 15.65
C ILE A 109 8.01 12.93 15.91
N LYS A 110 6.71 12.79 15.62
CA LYS A 110 5.72 13.86 15.88
C LYS A 110 5.61 14.21 17.35
N LEU A 111 5.59 13.20 18.23
CA LEU A 111 5.57 13.40 19.68
C LEU A 111 6.81 14.16 20.17
N HIS A 112 8.00 13.75 19.73
CA HIS A 112 9.26 14.42 20.05
C HIS A 112 9.22 15.89 19.64
N LYS A 113 8.81 16.18 18.40
CA LYS A 113 8.70 17.56 17.89
C LYS A 113 7.70 18.40 18.67
N ALA A 114 6.52 17.85 18.98
CA ALA A 114 5.46 18.56 19.68
C ALA A 114 5.81 18.84 21.15
N GLN A 115 6.38 17.86 21.85
CA GLN A 115 6.66 17.95 23.28
C GLN A 115 7.94 18.71 23.59
N LEU A 116 8.97 18.58 22.74
CA LEU A 116 10.28 19.19 22.98
C LEU A 116 10.51 20.47 22.16
N LYS A 117 9.56 20.83 21.28
CA LYS A 117 9.72 21.95 20.33
C LYS A 117 11.02 21.86 19.52
N SER A 118 11.50 20.65 19.24
CA SER A 118 12.80 20.39 18.62
C SER A 118 12.94 20.97 17.20
N ASP A 119 11.82 21.33 16.55
CA ASP A 119 11.76 21.95 15.23
C ASP A 119 11.79 23.50 15.30
N ARG A 120 11.90 24.10 16.50
CA ARG A 120 11.98 25.55 16.68
C ARG A 120 13.41 25.95 17.07
N THR A 121 14.24 26.15 16.06
CA THR A 121 15.51 26.89 16.13
C THR A 121 15.50 27.98 15.08
#